data_AF-A0A0C3Q037-F1
#
_entry.id   AF-A0A0C3Q037-F1
#
_cell.length_a   1.000
_cell.length_b   1.000
_cell.length_c   1.000
_cell.angle_alpha   90.00
_cell.angle_beta   90.00
_cell.angle_gamma   90.00
#
_symmetry.space_group_name_H-M   'P 1'
#
loop_
_entity.id
_entity.type
_entity.pdbx_description
1 polymer ?
#
loop_
_entity_poly.entity_id
_entity_poly.type
_entity_poly.pdbx_seq_one_letter_code
_entity_poly.pdbx_strand_id
1 'polypeptide(L)'
;MLSESDGVLPLKADSSGGSLSSTDVHLQSLYNPAARAFLHHDHVVAENLIASAFTILRPPMVPAPDSLDSHRRKWDILRITLETTAYTAPSDRDALPPALRETMTLSPQLFVNTAHARSLSLFTPSSLPRRPSSAFLPYQVLITLAASSLKVNCPAVGREIVEDWLANRGQYDYVPSTREAYEKVLELYCLHILPALQEWEYSKEFLQFEIELPHEKRIVSCTYSGS
;
A
#
# COMPACT_ATOMS: atom_id res chain seq x y z
N MET A 1 -70.08 15.37 -13.57
CA MET A 1 -69.29 14.65 -12.55
C MET A 1 -67.84 14.82 -12.91
N LEU A 2 -67.13 15.60 -12.11
CA LEU A 2 -65.72 15.95 -12.24
C LEU A 2 -64.87 14.76 -11.79
N SER A 3 -63.80 14.46 -12.51
CA SER A 3 -62.66 13.72 -11.96
C SER A 3 -61.39 14.34 -12.53
N GLU A 4 -60.73 15.12 -11.68
CA GLU A 4 -59.46 15.79 -11.92
C GLU A 4 -58.33 14.76 -12.06
N SER A 5 -57.42 15.06 -12.98
CA SER A 5 -56.15 14.38 -13.19
C SER A 5 -55.08 15.07 -12.35
N ASP A 6 -54.71 14.49 -11.22
CA ASP A 6 -53.58 14.98 -10.42
C ASP A 6 -52.28 14.28 -10.84
N GLY A 7 -51.36 15.10 -11.32
CA GLY A 7 -50.01 14.71 -11.70
C GLY A 7 -49.17 14.36 -10.47
N VAL A 8 -48.63 13.15 -10.46
CA VAL A 8 -47.64 12.73 -9.46
C VAL A 8 -46.24 12.94 -10.06
N LEU A 9 -45.56 13.97 -9.55
CA LEU A 9 -44.13 14.21 -9.75
C LEU A 9 -43.31 13.06 -9.16
N PRO A 10 -42.29 12.52 -9.85
CA PRO A 10 -41.35 11.61 -9.22
C PRO A 10 -40.42 12.40 -8.29
N LEU A 11 -40.57 12.17 -6.99
CA LEU A 11 -39.64 12.60 -5.95
C LEU A 11 -38.25 12.02 -6.27
N LYS A 12 -37.33 12.94 -6.55
CA LYS A 12 -35.90 12.71 -6.67
C LYS A 12 -35.42 12.11 -5.34
N ALA A 13 -34.98 10.86 -5.38
CA ALA A 13 -34.31 10.23 -4.25
C ALA A 13 -33.03 11.02 -3.99
N ASP A 14 -33.06 11.87 -2.96
CA ASP A 14 -31.85 12.49 -2.45
C ASP A 14 -30.92 11.39 -1.99
N SER A 15 -29.75 11.41 -2.63
CA SER A 15 -28.52 10.75 -2.27
C SER A 15 -28.41 10.48 -0.77
N SER A 16 -28.27 9.20 -0.44
CA SER A 16 -27.83 8.71 0.86
C SER A 16 -26.48 9.32 1.23
N GLY A 17 -26.54 10.50 1.87
CA GLY A 17 -25.44 11.05 2.65
C GLY A 17 -25.22 10.15 3.86
N GLY A 18 -24.41 9.10 3.67
CA GLY A 18 -24.00 8.22 4.77
C GLY A 18 -23.32 9.06 5.84
N SER A 19 -23.88 9.08 7.06
CA SER A 19 -23.17 9.68 8.19
C SER A 19 -21.87 8.93 8.38
N LEU A 20 -20.74 9.61 8.20
CA LEU A 20 -19.42 9.04 8.51
C LEU A 20 -19.44 8.50 9.93
N SER A 21 -18.94 7.28 10.14
CA SER A 21 -18.85 6.74 11.49
C SER A 21 -17.95 7.65 12.34
N SER A 22 -18.17 7.71 13.66
CA SER A 22 -17.32 8.49 14.56
C SER A 22 -15.83 8.12 14.41
N THR A 23 -15.55 6.86 14.10
CA THR A 23 -14.22 6.32 13.79
C THR A 23 -13.62 6.94 12.52
N ASP A 24 -14.39 7.03 11.44
CA ASP A 24 -13.91 7.60 10.16
C ASP A 24 -13.55 9.08 10.32
N VAL A 25 -14.43 9.84 11.00
CA VAL A 25 -14.20 11.27 11.29
C VAL A 25 -12.93 11.44 12.13
N HIS A 26 -12.73 10.57 13.13
CA HIS A 26 -11.56 10.63 13.98
C HIS A 26 -10.27 10.28 13.22
N LEU A 27 -10.25 9.21 12.42
CA LEU A 27 -9.09 8.85 11.60
C LEU A 27 -8.77 9.92 10.55
N GLN A 28 -9.79 10.55 9.97
CA GLN A 28 -9.60 11.64 9.02
C GLN A 28 -9.05 12.90 9.70
N SER A 29 -9.49 13.22 10.91
CA SER A 29 -8.99 14.37 11.66
C SER A 29 -7.53 14.22 12.10
N LEU A 30 -7.07 12.98 12.32
CA LEU A 30 -5.65 12.68 12.62
C LEU A 30 -4.75 12.71 11.38
N TYR A 31 -5.26 12.32 10.20
CA TYR A 31 -4.43 12.11 9.02
C TYR A 31 -3.78 13.39 8.48
N ASN A 32 -4.56 14.46 8.30
CA ASN A 32 -4.04 15.70 7.72
C ASN A 32 -2.95 16.34 8.60
N PRO A 33 -3.11 16.42 9.94
CA PRO A 33 -2.03 16.80 10.84
C PRO A 33 -0.80 15.89 10.74
N ALA A 34 -0.97 14.57 10.65
CA ALA A 34 0.16 13.64 10.55
C ALA A 34 0.96 13.83 9.26
N ALA A 35 0.27 13.92 8.12
CA ALA A 35 0.90 14.18 6.83
C ALA A 35 1.59 15.54 6.80
N ARG A 36 0.97 16.58 7.37
CA ARG A 36 1.59 17.92 7.48
C ARG A 36 2.84 17.88 8.35
N ALA A 37 2.78 17.25 9.52
CA ALA A 37 3.93 17.11 10.42
C ALA A 37 5.10 16.40 9.71
N PHE A 38 4.81 15.31 8.98
CA PHE A 38 5.80 14.62 8.16
C PHE A 38 6.44 15.54 7.11
N LEU A 39 5.64 16.30 6.35
CA LEU A 39 6.15 17.23 5.33
C LEU A 39 7.00 18.37 5.91
N HIS A 40 6.74 18.78 7.15
CA HIS A 40 7.53 19.81 7.85
C HIS A 40 8.68 19.21 8.69
N HIS A 41 9.00 17.93 8.50
CA HIS A 41 10.07 17.22 9.23
C HIS A 41 9.85 17.16 10.76
N ASP A 42 8.62 17.34 11.23
CA ASP A 42 8.25 17.09 12.62
C ASP A 42 7.94 15.59 12.80
N HIS A 43 9.01 14.81 12.89
CA HIS A 43 8.93 13.36 13.03
C HIS A 43 8.27 12.93 14.35
N VAL A 44 8.36 13.75 15.40
CA VAL A 44 7.76 13.45 16.71
C VAL A 44 6.25 13.54 16.64
N VAL A 45 5.71 14.63 16.09
CA VAL A 45 4.26 14.76 15.95
C VAL A 45 3.72 13.76 14.93
N ALA A 46 4.43 13.54 13.82
CA ALA A 46 4.02 12.57 12.81
C ALA A 46 3.93 11.15 13.38
N GLU A 47 4.95 10.69 14.10
CA GLU A 47 4.98 9.34 14.70
C GLU A 47 3.88 9.18 15.74
N ASN A 48 3.69 10.13 16.66
CA ASN A 48 2.63 10.06 17.67
C ASN A 48 1.23 9.97 17.07
N LEU A 49 0.95 10.74 16.01
CA LEU A 49 -0.35 10.69 15.32
C LEU A 49 -0.56 9.38 14.56
N ILE A 50 0.50 8.85 13.93
CA ILE A 50 0.49 7.54 13.26
C ILE A 50 0.24 6.44 14.30
N ALA A 51 0.99 6.43 15.40
CA ALA A 51 0.81 5.48 16.49
C ALA A 51 -0.63 5.51 17.03
N SER A 52 -1.17 6.72 17.24
CA SER A 52 -2.57 6.91 17.66
C SER A 52 -3.57 6.30 16.67
N ALA A 53 -3.39 6.52 15.36
CA ALA A 53 -4.25 5.92 14.35
C ALA A 53 -4.18 4.39 14.34
N PHE A 54 -2.99 3.80 14.54
CA PHE A 54 -2.82 2.35 14.59
C PHE A 54 -3.37 1.68 15.84
N THR A 55 -3.75 2.42 16.89
CA THR A 55 -4.57 1.87 17.99
C THR A 55 -6.02 1.59 17.59
N ILE A 56 -6.50 2.28 16.55
CA ILE A 56 -7.87 2.19 16.02
C ILE A 56 -7.92 1.23 14.83
N LEU A 57 -6.90 1.27 13.96
CA LEU A 57 -6.82 0.46 12.76
C LEU A 57 -6.50 -1.00 13.09
N ARG A 58 -7.54 -1.83 13.09
CA ARG A 58 -7.42 -3.28 13.29
C ARG A 58 -7.49 -4.02 11.95
N PRO A 59 -6.90 -5.23 11.87
CA PRO A 59 -7.08 -6.08 10.70
C PRO A 59 -8.56 -6.37 10.44
N PRO A 60 -8.94 -6.60 9.17
CA PRO A 60 -10.32 -6.93 8.86
C PRO A 60 -10.73 -8.20 9.62
N MET A 61 -12.00 -8.29 10.03
CA MET A 61 -12.46 -9.49 10.73
C MET A 61 -12.63 -10.66 9.77
N VAL A 62 -13.29 -10.39 8.65
CA VAL A 62 -13.62 -11.35 7.60
C VAL A 62 -12.87 -10.98 6.33
N PRO A 63 -12.72 -11.92 5.38
CA PRO A 63 -11.95 -11.66 4.19
C PRO A 63 -12.81 -10.93 3.15
N ALA A 64 -13.15 -9.67 3.45
CA ALA A 64 -13.93 -8.79 2.61
C ALA A 64 -13.58 -7.33 2.93
N PRO A 65 -13.75 -6.39 1.97
CA PRO A 65 -13.58 -4.97 2.26
C PRO A 65 -14.50 -4.49 3.38
N ASP A 66 -13.98 -3.71 4.32
CA ASP A 66 -14.73 -3.06 5.39
C ASP A 66 -14.58 -1.52 5.33
N SER A 67 -15.22 -0.80 6.24
CA SER A 67 -15.14 0.67 6.28
C SER A 67 -13.73 1.22 6.54
N LEU A 68 -12.87 0.45 7.21
CA LEU A 68 -11.51 0.84 7.56
C LEU A 68 -10.48 0.52 6.47
N ASP A 69 -10.86 -0.20 5.40
CA ASP A 69 -9.96 -0.64 4.35
C ASP A 69 -9.17 0.50 3.71
N SER A 70 -9.88 1.58 3.33
CA SER A 70 -9.26 2.77 2.76
C SER A 70 -8.31 3.48 3.75
N HIS A 71 -8.69 3.52 5.02
CA HIS A 71 -7.88 4.10 6.08
C HIS A 71 -6.62 3.27 6.34
N ARG A 72 -6.72 1.94 6.45
CA ARG A 72 -5.56 1.04 6.61
C ARG A 72 -4.54 1.25 5.50
N ARG A 73 -4.97 1.27 4.23
CA ARG A 73 -4.08 1.58 3.09
C ARG A 73 -3.38 2.92 3.27
N LYS A 74 -4.15 3.98 3.51
CA LYS A 74 -3.64 5.35 3.55
C LYS A 74 -2.62 5.55 4.67
N TRP A 75 -2.94 5.05 5.86
CA TRP A 75 -2.07 5.15 7.03
C TRP A 75 -0.83 4.28 6.93
N ASP A 76 -0.93 3.09 6.33
CA ASP A 76 0.24 2.23 6.15
C ASP A 76 1.23 2.80 5.13
N ILE A 77 0.74 3.36 4.02
CA ILE A 77 1.58 4.09 3.06
C ILE A 77 2.31 5.25 3.75
N LEU A 78 1.60 6.05 4.58
CA LEU A 78 2.21 7.14 5.33
C LEU A 78 3.28 6.64 6.29
N ARG A 79 3.01 5.55 7.04
CA ARG A 79 3.97 4.92 7.96
C ARG A 79 5.22 4.47 7.23
N ILE A 80 5.09 3.64 6.20
CA ILE A 80 6.23 3.12 5.43
C ILE A 80 7.03 4.27 4.84
N THR A 81 6.37 5.31 4.31
CA THR A 81 7.04 6.47 3.72
C THR A 81 7.82 7.26 4.76
N LEU A 82 7.24 7.52 5.94
CA LEU A 82 7.90 8.21 7.06
C LEU A 82 9.13 7.43 7.52
N GLU A 83 8.96 6.13 7.80
CA GLU A 83 10.02 5.25 8.28
C GLU A 83 11.15 5.14 7.25
N THR A 84 10.82 4.95 5.97
CA THR A 84 11.82 4.91 4.89
C THR A 84 12.57 6.22 4.78
N THR A 85 11.86 7.36 4.87
CA THR A 85 12.47 8.69 4.80
C THR A 85 13.44 8.90 5.95
N ALA A 86 13.02 8.58 7.18
CA ALA A 86 13.88 8.65 8.36
C ALA A 86 15.09 7.72 8.25
N TYR A 87 14.91 6.54 7.66
CA TYR A 87 15.98 5.56 7.44
C TYR A 87 17.02 6.05 6.40
N THR A 88 16.57 6.65 5.29
CA THR A 88 17.46 7.07 4.19
C THR A 88 18.03 8.49 4.31
N ALA A 89 17.35 9.36 5.06
CA ALA A 89 17.76 10.75 5.28
C ALA A 89 17.94 10.96 6.80
N PRO A 90 19.08 10.53 7.37
CA PRO A 90 19.32 10.64 8.79
C PRO A 90 19.39 12.11 9.19
N SER A 91 18.29 12.62 9.75
CA SER A 91 18.26 13.84 10.56
C SER A 91 19.09 13.64 11.84
N ASP A 92 19.18 14.67 12.67
CA ASP A 92 19.71 14.53 14.03
C ASP A 92 19.02 13.36 14.74
N ARG A 93 19.77 12.27 14.97
CA ARG A 93 19.21 11.00 15.45
C ARG A 93 18.60 11.18 16.84
N ASP A 94 19.10 12.12 17.63
CA ASP A 94 18.61 12.39 18.98
C ASP A 94 17.28 13.14 18.98
N ALA A 95 16.94 13.81 17.86
CA ALA A 95 15.65 14.46 17.67
C ALA A 95 14.54 13.49 17.21
N LEU A 96 14.88 12.23 16.90
CA LEU A 96 13.91 11.25 16.42
C LEU A 96 13.20 10.51 17.58
N PRO A 97 11.90 10.20 17.42
CA PRO A 97 11.17 9.30 18.32
C PRO A 97 11.89 7.96 18.54
N PRO A 98 11.79 7.36 19.74
CA PRO A 98 12.42 6.07 20.05
C PRO A 98 12.14 4.98 19.01
N ALA A 99 10.87 4.82 18.59
CA ALA A 99 10.49 3.81 17.61
C ALA A 99 11.20 3.99 16.24
N LEU A 100 11.37 5.23 15.79
CA LEU A 100 12.10 5.53 14.55
C LEU A 100 13.61 5.31 14.73
N ARG A 101 14.18 5.66 15.89
CA ARG A 101 15.61 5.40 16.19
C ARG A 101 15.93 3.91 16.19
N GLU A 102 15.08 3.09 16.81
CA GLU A 102 15.21 1.63 16.79
C GLU A 102 15.18 1.09 15.36
N THR A 103 14.23 1.60 14.55
CA THR A 103 14.11 1.22 13.13
C THR A 103 15.39 1.51 12.34
N MET A 104 16.07 2.63 12.61
CA MET A 104 17.35 2.99 11.99
C MET A 104 18.54 2.11 12.42
N THR A 105 18.39 1.28 13.45
CA THR A 105 19.45 0.35 13.87
C THR A 105 19.39 -0.99 13.15
N LEU A 106 18.30 -1.26 12.42
CA LEU A 106 18.12 -2.46 11.64
C LEU A 106 18.99 -2.43 10.38
N SER A 107 19.39 -3.60 9.87
CA SER A 107 19.90 -3.72 8.50
C SER A 107 18.80 -3.35 7.49
N PRO A 108 19.12 -2.89 6.26
CA PRO A 108 18.12 -2.56 5.24
C PRO A 108 17.10 -3.68 4.98
N GLN A 109 17.57 -4.93 4.92
CA GLN A 109 16.73 -6.10 4.70
C GLN A 109 15.74 -6.32 5.85
N LEU A 110 16.24 -6.30 7.08
CA LEU A 110 15.41 -6.46 8.28
C LEU A 110 14.41 -5.31 8.44
N PHE A 111 14.79 -4.08 8.08
CA PHE A 111 13.90 -2.93 8.04
C PHE A 111 12.69 -3.18 7.13
N VAL A 112 12.94 -3.50 5.85
CA VAL A 112 11.87 -3.74 4.87
C VAL A 112 11.05 -4.97 5.23
N ASN A 113 11.68 -6.06 5.68
CA ASN A 113 10.97 -7.28 6.10
C ASN A 113 10.07 -7.03 7.32
N THR A 114 10.50 -6.19 8.27
CA THR A 114 9.68 -5.82 9.42
C THR A 114 8.48 -4.98 8.98
N ALA A 115 8.69 -4.01 8.07
CA ALA A 115 7.60 -3.23 7.49
C ALA A 115 6.61 -4.14 6.74
N HIS A 116 7.10 -5.05 5.89
CA HIS A 116 6.29 -6.02 5.16
C HIS A 116 5.47 -6.91 6.10
N ALA A 117 6.08 -7.50 7.13
CA ALA A 117 5.38 -8.35 8.09
C ALA A 117 4.26 -7.60 8.84
N ARG A 118 4.47 -6.32 9.16
CA ARG A 118 3.44 -5.46 9.77
C ARG A 118 2.29 -5.19 8.79
N SER A 119 2.58 -4.92 7.53
CA SER A 119 1.56 -4.74 6.49
C SER A 119 0.75 -6.02 6.26
N LEU A 120 1.40 -7.18 6.14
CA LEU A 120 0.70 -8.46 6.02
C LEU A 120 -0.25 -8.69 7.19
N SER A 121 0.21 -8.43 8.41
CA SER A 121 -0.60 -8.58 9.63
C SER A 121 -1.78 -7.60 9.66
N LEU A 122 -1.58 -6.38 9.18
CA LEU A 122 -2.61 -5.34 9.14
C LEU A 122 -3.75 -5.65 8.16
N PHE A 123 -3.45 -6.32 7.05
CA PHE A 123 -4.45 -6.60 6.01
C PHE A 123 -4.99 -8.03 6.03
N THR A 124 -4.32 -8.96 6.71
CA THR A 124 -4.81 -10.35 6.80
C THR A 124 -6.04 -10.43 7.73
N PRO A 125 -7.15 -11.01 7.27
CA PRO A 125 -8.35 -11.18 8.06
C PRO A 125 -8.16 -12.04 9.30
N SER A 126 -8.65 -11.57 10.45
CA SER A 126 -8.49 -12.26 11.74
C SER A 126 -9.31 -13.55 11.86
N SER A 127 -10.36 -13.73 11.04
CA SER A 127 -11.15 -14.97 11.01
C SER A 127 -10.43 -16.15 10.35
N LEU A 128 -9.35 -15.90 9.62
CA LEU A 128 -8.62 -16.96 8.92
C LEU A 128 -7.58 -17.58 9.87
N PRO A 129 -7.58 -18.91 10.06
CA PRO A 129 -6.66 -19.60 10.98
C PRO A 129 -5.24 -19.76 10.41
N ARG A 130 -4.65 -18.71 9.81
CA ARG A 130 -3.38 -18.81 9.07
C ARG A 130 -2.40 -17.69 9.39
N ARG A 131 -1.13 -17.95 9.02
CA ARG A 131 -0.04 -16.97 8.93
C ARG A 131 -0.47 -15.80 8.03
N PRO A 132 -0.07 -14.55 8.32
CA PRO A 132 -0.33 -13.41 7.45
C PRO A 132 0.06 -13.69 5.99
N SER A 133 -0.76 -13.23 5.04
CA SER A 133 -0.64 -13.60 3.61
C SER A 133 -0.70 -12.38 2.70
N SER A 134 0.15 -12.35 1.69
CA SER A 134 0.19 -11.31 0.65
C SER A 134 -1.04 -11.32 -0.26
N ALA A 135 -1.84 -12.40 -0.25
CA ALA A 135 -3.13 -12.45 -0.95
C ALA A 135 -4.07 -11.29 -0.54
N PHE A 136 -3.92 -10.77 0.67
CA PHE A 136 -4.73 -9.66 1.20
C PHE A 136 -4.03 -8.30 1.11
N LEU A 137 -2.76 -8.25 0.69
CA LEU A 137 -1.99 -7.03 0.68
C LEU A 137 -2.42 -6.13 -0.49
N PRO A 138 -2.87 -4.89 -0.24
CA PRO A 138 -3.24 -3.99 -1.31
C PRO A 138 -2.03 -3.59 -2.16
N TYR A 139 -2.19 -3.57 -3.48
CA TYR A 139 -1.09 -3.33 -4.41
C TYR A 139 -0.39 -1.97 -4.19
N GLN A 140 -1.10 -0.94 -3.71
CA GLN A 140 -0.48 0.35 -3.39
C GLN A 140 0.50 0.25 -2.22
N VAL A 141 0.19 -0.59 -1.22
CA VAL A 141 1.09 -0.86 -0.09
C VAL A 141 2.27 -1.72 -0.56
N LEU A 142 2.01 -2.73 -1.38
CA LEU A 142 3.05 -3.55 -2.02
C LEU A 142 4.06 -2.70 -2.80
N ILE A 143 3.58 -1.80 -3.67
CA ILE A 143 4.41 -0.87 -4.44
C ILE A 143 5.23 0.02 -3.51
N THR A 144 4.64 0.49 -2.41
CA THR A 144 5.33 1.33 -1.42
C THR A 144 6.45 0.56 -0.71
N LEU A 145 6.22 -0.71 -0.34
CA LEU A 145 7.24 -1.58 0.26
C LEU A 145 8.37 -1.91 -0.73
N ALA A 146 8.04 -2.28 -1.96
CA ALA A 146 9.03 -2.55 -3.01
C ALA A 146 9.85 -1.28 -3.35
N ALA A 147 9.21 -0.12 -3.45
CA ALA A 147 9.91 1.16 -3.60
C ALA A 147 10.79 1.51 -2.39
N SER A 148 10.36 1.17 -1.17
CA SER A 148 11.18 1.31 0.04
C SER A 148 12.46 0.46 -0.06
N SER A 149 12.35 -0.79 -0.53
CA SER A 149 13.51 -1.67 -0.73
C SER A 149 14.55 -1.10 -1.71
N LEU A 150 14.09 -0.42 -2.77
CA LEU A 150 14.98 0.27 -3.70
C LEU A 150 15.67 1.46 -3.03
N LYS A 151 14.90 2.26 -2.27
CA LYS A 151 15.43 3.44 -1.56
C LYS A 151 16.48 3.10 -0.50
N VAL A 152 16.34 1.97 0.19
CA VAL A 152 17.33 1.50 1.18
C VAL A 152 18.39 0.57 0.59
N ASN A 153 18.46 0.46 -0.75
CA ASN A 153 19.44 -0.34 -1.49
C ASN A 153 19.43 -1.85 -1.16
N CYS A 154 18.24 -2.45 -1.02
CA CYS A 154 18.05 -3.89 -0.88
C CYS A 154 17.00 -4.46 -1.87
N PRO A 155 17.19 -4.31 -3.19
CA PRO A 155 16.20 -4.70 -4.20
C PRO A 155 15.82 -6.19 -4.18
N ALA A 156 16.68 -7.07 -3.67
CA ALA A 156 16.40 -8.50 -3.55
C ALA A 156 15.18 -8.78 -2.66
N VAL A 157 15.04 -8.03 -1.56
CA VAL A 157 13.86 -8.12 -0.69
C VAL A 157 12.61 -7.61 -1.41
N GLY A 158 12.75 -6.55 -2.22
CA GLY A 158 11.66 -6.05 -3.07
C GLY A 158 11.17 -7.08 -4.08
N ARG A 159 12.09 -7.85 -4.69
CA ARG A 159 11.75 -8.98 -5.56
C ARG A 159 10.96 -10.05 -4.82
N GLU A 160 11.43 -10.50 -3.66
CA GLU A 160 10.74 -11.51 -2.84
C GLU A 160 9.31 -11.07 -2.48
N ILE A 161 9.12 -9.81 -2.08
CA ILE A 161 7.82 -9.24 -1.75
C ILE A 161 6.87 -9.25 -2.95
N VAL A 162 7.36 -8.84 -4.13
CA VAL A 162 6.55 -8.80 -5.36
C VAL A 162 6.22 -10.21 -5.83
N GLU A 163 7.18 -11.13 -5.87
CA GLU A 163 6.96 -12.51 -6.31
C GLU A 163 5.98 -13.26 -5.37
N ASP A 164 6.08 -13.05 -4.05
CA ASP A 164 5.12 -13.62 -3.10
C ASP A 164 3.70 -13.10 -3.37
N TRP A 165 3.53 -11.80 -3.66
CA TRP A 165 2.21 -11.26 -4.02
C TRP A 165 1.70 -11.81 -5.36
N LEU A 166 2.56 -11.91 -6.38
CA LEU A 166 2.22 -12.50 -7.68
C LEU A 166 1.79 -13.96 -7.55
N ALA A 167 2.40 -14.72 -6.63
CA ALA A 167 2.06 -16.11 -6.38
C ALA A 167 0.71 -16.30 -5.67
N ASN A 168 0.27 -15.31 -4.88
CA ASN A 168 -0.91 -15.41 -4.03
C ASN A 168 -2.10 -14.54 -4.50
N ARG A 169 -1.93 -13.61 -5.45
CA ARG A 169 -3.02 -12.77 -5.97
C ARG A 169 -4.12 -13.64 -6.59
N GLY A 170 -5.38 -13.27 -6.34
CA GLY A 170 -6.52 -14.01 -6.87
C GLY A 170 -6.77 -15.37 -6.21
N GLN A 171 -6.04 -15.73 -5.14
CA GLN A 171 -6.33 -16.95 -4.37
C GLN A 171 -7.73 -16.93 -3.73
N TYR A 172 -8.31 -15.75 -3.53
CA TYR A 172 -9.62 -15.58 -2.93
C TYR A 172 -10.51 -14.67 -3.77
N ASP A 173 -11.69 -15.18 -4.16
CA ASP A 173 -12.61 -14.52 -5.10
C ASP A 173 -13.10 -13.13 -4.65
N TYR A 174 -13.15 -12.89 -3.35
CA TYR A 174 -13.63 -11.66 -2.75
C TYR A 174 -12.53 -10.59 -2.57
N VAL A 175 -11.26 -10.92 -2.85
CA VAL A 175 -10.18 -9.93 -2.88
C VAL A 175 -10.03 -9.43 -4.31
N PRO A 176 -10.32 -8.14 -4.59
CA PRO A 176 -10.23 -7.62 -5.94
C PRO A 176 -8.79 -7.69 -6.48
N SER A 177 -8.54 -8.60 -7.42
CA SER A 177 -7.32 -8.61 -8.24
C SER A 177 -7.64 -7.94 -9.57
N THR A 178 -7.50 -6.62 -9.62
CA THR A 178 -7.78 -5.86 -10.84
C THR A 178 -6.59 -5.95 -11.81
N ARG A 179 -6.88 -5.87 -13.12
CA ARG A 179 -5.83 -5.72 -14.14
C ARG A 179 -4.94 -4.51 -13.86
N GLU A 180 -5.52 -3.40 -13.40
CA GLU A 180 -4.76 -2.20 -13.04
C GLU A 180 -3.73 -2.47 -11.94
N ALA A 181 -4.12 -3.19 -10.88
CA ALA A 181 -3.21 -3.58 -9.81
C ALA A 181 -2.04 -4.40 -10.36
N TYR A 182 -2.35 -5.39 -11.20
CA TYR A 182 -1.35 -6.24 -11.82
C TYR A 182 -0.36 -5.45 -12.69
N GLU A 183 -0.89 -4.60 -13.58
CA GLU A 183 -0.10 -3.76 -14.47
C GLU A 183 0.88 -2.88 -13.70
N LYS A 184 0.42 -2.23 -12.63
CA LYS A 184 1.25 -1.33 -11.82
C LYS A 184 2.33 -2.06 -11.05
N VAL A 185 2.05 -3.27 -10.57
CA VAL A 185 3.04 -4.11 -9.89
C VAL A 185 4.10 -4.60 -10.87
N LEU A 186 3.69 -5.06 -12.06
CA LEU A 186 4.64 -5.49 -13.10
C LEU A 186 5.49 -4.35 -13.64
N GLU A 187 4.92 -3.15 -13.79
CA GLU A 187 5.65 -1.94 -14.17
C GLU A 187 6.82 -1.69 -13.18
N LEU A 188 6.53 -1.68 -11.88
CA LEU A 188 7.57 -1.54 -10.85
C LEU A 188 8.58 -2.69 -10.88
N TYR A 189 8.10 -3.92 -11.03
CA TYR A 189 8.93 -5.12 -10.98
C TYR A 189 9.95 -5.17 -12.12
N CYS A 190 9.47 -4.99 -13.35
CA CYS A 190 10.25 -5.13 -14.57
C CYS A 190 11.10 -3.88 -14.86
N LEU A 191 10.65 -2.68 -14.48
CA LEU A 191 11.34 -1.42 -14.79
C LEU A 191 12.21 -0.88 -13.66
N HIS A 192 12.07 -1.38 -12.42
CA HIS A 192 12.86 -0.90 -11.30
C HIS A 192 13.51 -1.99 -10.44
N ILE A 193 12.81 -3.09 -10.11
CA ILE A 193 13.34 -4.12 -9.20
C ILE A 193 14.37 -5.03 -9.88
N LEU A 194 13.94 -5.81 -10.88
CA LEU A 194 14.82 -6.69 -11.67
C LEU A 194 16.01 -5.93 -12.29
N PRO A 195 15.78 -4.72 -12.83
CA PRO A 195 16.82 -3.76 -13.16
C PRO A 195 17.92 -3.55 -12.13
N ALA A 196 17.53 -3.22 -10.90
CA ALA A 196 18.46 -2.98 -9.81
C ALA A 196 19.23 -4.24 -9.38
N LEU A 197 18.70 -5.43 -9.71
CA LEU A 197 19.35 -6.73 -9.54
C LEU A 197 20.21 -7.16 -10.73
N GLN A 198 20.28 -6.36 -11.79
CA GLN A 198 20.92 -6.71 -13.06
C GLN A 198 20.26 -7.90 -13.79
N GLU A 199 19.00 -8.20 -13.47
CA GLU A 199 18.24 -9.34 -13.99
C GLU A 199 17.33 -8.93 -15.17
N TRP A 200 17.84 -8.08 -16.06
CA TRP A 200 17.08 -7.52 -17.19
C TRP A 200 16.61 -8.58 -18.19
N GLU A 201 17.44 -9.60 -18.44
CA GLU A 201 17.06 -10.69 -19.35
C GLU A 201 15.93 -11.53 -18.75
N TYR A 202 15.92 -11.73 -17.43
CA TYR A 202 14.81 -12.37 -16.75
C TYR A 202 13.50 -11.56 -16.92
N SER A 203 13.55 -10.23 -16.84
CA SER A 203 12.37 -9.39 -17.14
C SER A 203 11.81 -9.64 -18.55
N LYS A 204 12.70 -9.77 -19.55
CA LYS A 204 12.28 -10.01 -20.94
C LYS A 204 11.67 -11.40 -21.11
N GLU A 205 12.30 -12.42 -20.54
CA GLU A 205 11.78 -13.79 -20.56
C GLU A 205 10.41 -13.85 -19.88
N PHE A 206 10.28 -13.27 -18.68
CA PHE A 206 9.02 -13.19 -17.96
C PHE A 206 7.90 -12.57 -18.82
N LEU A 207 8.17 -11.42 -19.46
CA LEU A 207 7.19 -10.72 -20.28
C LEU A 207 6.83 -11.43 -21.60
N GLN A 208 7.71 -12.31 -22.11
CA GLN A 208 7.39 -13.14 -23.27
C GLN A 208 6.31 -14.19 -22.96
N PHE A 209 6.32 -14.73 -21.74
CA PHE A 209 5.33 -15.72 -21.29
C PHE A 209 4.11 -15.09 -20.62
N GLU A 210 4.14 -13.78 -20.37
CA GLU A 210 3.03 -13.04 -19.78
C GLU A 210 1.81 -12.97 -20.70
N ILE A 211 0.61 -13.26 -20.17
CA ILE A 211 -0.63 -13.37 -20.96
C ILE A 211 -1.70 -12.31 -20.59
N GLU A 212 -1.64 -11.71 -19.41
CA GLU A 212 -2.69 -10.79 -18.91
C GLU A 212 -2.51 -9.36 -19.43
N LEU A 213 -1.27 -8.95 -19.72
CA LEU A 213 -0.92 -7.62 -20.25
C LEU A 213 -1.26 -7.47 -21.74
N PRO A 214 -1.69 -6.28 -22.22
CA PRO A 214 -1.72 -5.98 -23.65
C PRO A 214 -0.33 -6.11 -24.31
N HIS A 215 -0.27 -6.48 -25.59
CA HIS A 215 1.01 -6.73 -26.28
C HIS A 215 1.95 -5.52 -26.24
N GLU A 216 1.43 -4.29 -26.34
CA GLU A 216 2.26 -3.08 -26.32
C GLU A 216 2.99 -2.89 -24.98
N LYS A 217 2.45 -3.41 -23.87
CA LYS A 217 3.05 -3.31 -22.53
C LYS A 217 4.06 -4.43 -22.23
N ARG A 218 4.22 -5.40 -23.14
CA ARG A 218 5.19 -6.50 -23.01
C ARG A 218 6.54 -6.18 -23.63
N ILE A 219 6.67 -5.02 -24.29
CA ILE A 219 7.90 -4.59 -24.95
C ILE A 219 8.65 -3.65 -24.00
N VAL A 220 9.76 -4.12 -23.44
CA VAL A 220 10.69 -3.28 -22.67
C VAL A 220 11.79 -2.81 -23.61
N SER A 221 11.73 -1.57 -24.07
CA SER A 221 12.78 -0.96 -24.88
C SER A 221 13.87 -0.37 -23.97
N CYS A 222 15.09 -0.86 -24.10
CA CYS A 222 16.25 -0.29 -23.44
C CYS A 222 16.83 0.82 -24.33
N THR A 223 16.67 2.09 -23.96
CA THR A 223 17.59 3.13 -24.43
C THR A 223 18.72 3.24 -23.41
N TYR A 224 19.75 2.42 -23.61
CA TYR A 224 21.03 2.56 -22.91
C TYR A 224 21.74 3.79 -23.49
N SER A 225 21.49 4.99 -22.95
CA SER A 225 22.32 6.16 -23.24
C SER A 225 23.54 6.13 -22.33
N GLY A 226 24.47 5.22 -22.62
CA GLY A 226 25.84 5.33 -22.17
C GLY A 226 26.59 6.24 -23.13
N SER A 227 27.03 7.41 -22.66
CA SER A 227 28.04 8.25 -23.29
C SER A 227 28.87 8.89 -22.18
#